data_AF-A0A0A3J3C8-F1
#
_entry.id   AF-A0A0A3J3C8-F1
#
_cell.length_a   1.000
_cell.length_b   1.000
_cell.length_c   1.000
_cell.angle_alpha   90.00
_cell.angle_beta   90.00
_cell.angle_gamma   90.00
#
_symmetry.space_group_name_H-M   'P 1'
#
loop_
_entity.id
_entity.type
_entity.pdbx_description
1 polymer ?
#
loop_
_entity_poly.entity_id
_entity_poly.type
_entity_poly.pdbx_seq_one_letter_code
_entity_poly.pdbx_strand_id
1 'polypeptide(L)' 'MESLELKLLLWFFIIFSLMFIIRGVQKKSKLFIYFGTIVYFLSTLYLAQFDQQYFIYSLFSIIPFVFSFFIKKQEIS' A
#
# COMPACT_ATOMS: atom_id res chain seq x y z
N MET A 1 -25.69 -3.62 5.93
CA MET A 1 -24.82 -3.25 7.07
C MET A 1 -23.47 -3.86 6.81
N GLU A 2 -22.51 -3.11 6.30
CA GLU A 2 -21.13 -3.58 6.41
C GLU A 2 -20.69 -3.50 7.87
N SER A 3 -20.18 -4.61 8.38
CA SER A 3 -19.80 -4.72 9.78
C SER A 3 -18.57 -3.83 10.06
N LEU A 4 -18.55 -3.23 11.24
CA LEU A 4 -17.37 -2.57 11.84
C LEU A 4 -16.08 -3.40 11.64
N GLU A 5 -16.23 -4.73 11.65
CA GLU A 5 -15.18 -5.73 11.43
C GLU A 5 -14.49 -5.57 10.07
N LEU A 6 -15.25 -5.34 8.98
CA LEU A 6 -14.65 -5.17 7.66
C LEU A 6 -13.80 -3.90 7.60
N LYS A 7 -14.28 -2.80 8.18
CA LYS A 7 -13.50 -1.55 8.28
C LYS A 7 -12.23 -1.76 9.08
N LEU A 8 -12.30 -2.46 10.22
CA LEU A 8 -11.13 -2.80 11.03
C LEU A 8 -10.14 -3.68 10.27
N LEU A 9 -10.63 -4.67 9.52
CA LEU A 9 -9.79 -5.54 8.69
C LEU A 9 -9.07 -4.75 7.58
N LEU A 10 -9.77 -3.83 6.91
CA LEU A 10 -9.18 -2.96 5.89
C LEU A 10 -8.12 -2.04 6.49
N TRP A 11 -8.37 -1.49 7.69
CA TRP A 11 -7.37 -0.73 8.44
C TRP A 11 -6.13 -1.56 8.78
N PHE A 12 -6.32 -2.82 9.18
CA PHE A 12 -5.22 -3.75 9.40
C PHE A 12 -4.41 -3.99 8.11
N PHE A 13 -5.07 -4.19 6.97
CA PHE A 13 -4.39 -4.31 5.67
C PHE A 13 -3.63 -3.05 5.28
N ILE A 14 -4.18 -1.86 5.55
CA ILE A 14 -3.48 -0.59 5.32
C ILE A 14 -2.19 -0.55 6.14
N ILE A 15 -2.24 -0.83 7.44
CA ILE A 15 -1.04 -0.81 8.30
C ILE A 15 -0.02 -1.86 7.82
N PHE A 16 -0.47 -3.08 7.56
CA PHE A 16 0.39 -4.16 7.09
C PHE A 16 1.05 -3.82 5.75
N SER A 17 0.31 -3.21 4.83
CA SER A 17 0.82 -2.79 3.52
C SER A 17 1.91 -1.72 3.62
N LEU A 18 1.76 -0.75 4.53
CA LEU A 18 2.78 0.27 4.80
C LEU A 18 4.07 -0.37 5.32
N MET A 19 3.97 -1.38 6.20
CA MET A 19 5.15 -2.13 6.66
C MET A 19 5.87 -2.83 5.51
N PHE A 20 5.13 -3.38 4.54
CA PHE A 20 5.70 -4.00 3.34
C PHE A 20 6.38 -2.99 2.42
N ILE A 21 5.78 -1.82 2.22
CA ILE A 21 6.37 -0.72 1.45
C ILE A 21 7.69 -0.28 2.10
N ILE A 22 7.69 0.00 3.41
CA ILE A 22 8.87 0.43 4.15
C ILE A 22 9.98 -0.63 4.07
N ARG A 23 9.65 -1.91 4.33
CA ARG A 23 10.61 -3.01 4.21
C ARG A 23 11.12 -3.18 2.78
N GLY A 24 10.26 -3.01 1.78
CA GLY A 24 10.62 -3.06 0.38
C GLY A 24 11.60 -1.96 -0.01
N VAL A 25 11.40 -0.75 0.49
CA VAL A 25 12.34 0.37 0.30
C VAL A 25 13.68 0.06 0.98
N GLN A 26 13.68 -0.40 2.23
CA GLN A 26 14.90 -0.74 2.98
C GLN A 26 15.70 -1.86 2.31
N LYS A 27 15.02 -2.92 1.84
CA LYS A 27 15.64 -4.06 1.17
C LYS A 27 15.84 -3.86 -0.34
N LYS A 28 15.56 -2.65 -0.87
CA LYS A 28 15.60 -2.35 -2.30
C LYS A 28 14.86 -3.40 -3.16
N SER A 29 13.75 -3.93 -2.64
CA SER A 29 12.96 -4.97 -3.30
C SER A 29 11.69 -4.38 -3.86
N LYS A 30 11.64 -4.32 -5.20
CA LYS A 30 10.47 -3.86 -5.95
C LYS A 30 9.22 -4.70 -5.65
N LEU A 31 9.38 -6.01 -5.45
CA LEU A 31 8.26 -6.91 -5.22
C LEU A 31 7.52 -6.58 -3.91
N PHE A 32 8.26 -6.33 -2.82
CA PHE A 32 7.66 -5.92 -1.55
C PHE A 32 6.94 -4.57 -1.67
N ILE A 33 7.51 -3.63 -2.42
CA ILE A 33 6.88 -2.33 -2.66
C ILE A 33 5.62 -2.48 -3.49
N TYR A 34 5.65 -3.20 -4.61
CA TYR A 34 4.47 -3.41 -5.45
C TYR A 34 3.35 -4.09 -4.68
N PHE A 35 3.67 -5.17 -3.95
CA PHE A 35 2.68 -5.88 -3.16
C PHE A 35 2.05 -4.95 -2.10
N GLY A 36 2.86 -4.24 -1.33
CA GLY A 36 2.34 -3.29 -0.33
C GLY A 36 1.53 -2.16 -0.98
N THR A 37 2.01 -1.56 -2.06
CA THR A 37 1.30 -0.48 -2.77
C THR A 37 -0.06 -0.93 -3.30
N ILE A 38 -0.16 -2.14 -3.88
CA ILE A 38 -1.43 -2.68 -4.38
C ILE A 38 -2.41 -2.91 -3.24
N VAL A 39 -1.97 -3.53 -2.14
CA VAL A 39 -2.83 -3.79 -0.97
C VAL A 39 -3.30 -2.47 -0.35
N TYR A 40 -2.40 -1.49 -0.22
CA TYR A 40 -2.73 -0.15 0.26
C TYR A 40 -3.78 0.53 -0.63
N PHE A 41 -3.54 0.54 -1.94
CA PHE A 41 -4.44 1.15 -2.93
C PHE A 41 -5.83 0.52 -2.89
N LEU A 42 -5.92 -0.81 -2.95
CA LEU A 42 -7.20 -1.51 -2.94
C LEU A 42 -7.97 -1.30 -1.63
N SER A 43 -7.28 -1.34 -0.48
CA SER A 43 -7.93 -1.16 0.83
C SER A 43 -8.48 0.26 0.99
N THR A 44 -7.70 1.27 0.60
CA THR A 44 -8.13 2.68 0.64
C THR A 44 -9.20 3.00 -0.41
N LEU A 45 -9.10 2.42 -1.61
CA LEU A 45 -10.12 2.58 -2.65
C LEU A 45 -11.46 1.96 -2.25
N TYR A 46 -11.43 0.81 -1.56
CA TYR A 46 -12.65 0.23 -0.98
C TYR A 46 -13.23 1.14 0.11
N LEU A 47 -12.40 1.64 1.03
CA LEU A 47 -12.84 2.56 2.07
C LEU A 47 -13.40 3.88 1.52
N ALA A 48 -12.99 4.28 0.31
CA ALA A 48 -13.51 5.46 -0.37
C ALA A 48 -15.01 5.39 -0.67
N GLN A 49 -15.61 4.19 -0.67
CA GLN A 49 -17.06 4.02 -0.78
C GLN A 49 -17.80 4.54 0.46
N PHE A 50 -17.14 4.63 1.62
CA PHE A 50 -17.73 5.08 2.88
C PHE A 50 -17.36 6.52 3.22
N ASP A 51 -16.17 6.97 2.84
CA ASP A 51 -15.67 8.31 3.12
C ASP A 51 -14.70 8.75 2.02
N GLN A 52 -15.02 9.89 1.38
CA GLN A 52 -14.25 10.43 0.26
C GLN A 52 -12.79 10.75 0.61
N GLN A 53 -12.44 10.95 1.89
CA GLN A 53 -11.07 11.19 2.31
C GLN A 53 -10.13 10.04 1.91
N TYR A 54 -10.62 8.79 1.93
CA TYR A 54 -9.82 7.63 1.53
C TYR A 54 -9.53 7.58 0.03
N PHE A 55 -10.29 8.30 -0.80
CA PHE A 55 -9.94 8.46 -2.21
C PHE A 55 -8.60 9.19 -2.36
N ILE A 56 -8.39 10.28 -1.60
CA ILE A 56 -7.13 11.02 -1.58
C ILE A 56 -5.99 10.12 -1.10
N TYR A 57 -6.24 9.31 -0.06
CA TYR A 57 -5.24 8.35 0.42
C TYR A 57 -4.89 7.30 -0.63
N SER A 58 -5.85 6.81 -1.41
CA SER A 58 -5.55 5.87 -2.50
C SER A 58 -4.62 6.48 -3.55
N LEU A 59 -4.73 7.78 -3.84
CA LEU A 59 -3.82 8.47 -4.76
C LEU A 59 -2.38 8.55 -4.22
N PHE A 60 -2.18 8.56 -2.90
CA PHE A 60 -0.81 8.51 -2.34
C PHE A 60 -0.07 7.20 -2.63
N SER A 61 -0.77 6.14 -3.04
CA SER A 61 -0.15 4.90 -3.51
C SER A 61 0.73 5.10 -4.77
N ILE A 62 0.52 6.18 -5.52
CA ILE A 62 1.34 6.54 -6.68
C ILE A 62 2.79 6.81 -6.26
N ILE A 63 3.02 7.36 -5.07
CA ILE A 63 4.35 7.71 -4.57
C ILE A 63 5.26 6.47 -4.46
N PRO A 64 4.92 5.43 -3.67
CA PRO A 64 5.74 4.22 -3.59
C PRO A 64 5.78 3.45 -4.93
N PHE A 65 4.71 3.52 -5.75
CA PHE A 65 4.72 2.95 -7.10
C PHE A 65 5.80 3.59 -7.97
N VAL A 66 5.82 4.92 -8.07
CA VAL A 66 6.82 5.67 -8.85
C VAL A 66 8.22 5.46 -8.28
N PHE A 67 8.35 5.50 -6.95
CA PHE A 67 9.63 5.29 -6.26
C PHE A 67 10.25 3.92 -6.59
N SER A 68 9.44 2.88 -6.77
CA SER A 68 9.93 1.54 -7.11
C SER A 68 10.72 1.48 -8.43
N PHE A 69 10.47 2.38 -9.39
CA PHE A 69 11.20 2.41 -10.65
C PHE A 69 12.65 2.86 -10.46
N PHE A 70 12.90 3.74 -9.47
CA PHE A 70 14.23 4.25 -9.14
C PHE A 70 15.07 3.27 -8.32
N ILE A 71 14.45 2.22 -7.77
CA ILE A 71 15.17 1.19 -7.04
C ILE A 71 15.93 0.32 -8.05
N LYS A 72 17.25 0.50 -8.09
CA LYS A 72 18.13 -0.43 -8.80
C LYS A 72 18.12 -1.76 -8.06
N LYS A 73 17.90 -2.84 -8.81
CA LYS A 73 18.00 -4.22 -8.30
C LYS A 73 19.39 -4.34 -7.67
N GLN A 74 19.48 -4.72 -6.39
CA GLN A 74 20.76 -5.20 -5.86
C GLN A 74 21.07 -6.47 -6.65
N GLU A 75 22.03 -6.38 -7.57
CA GLU A 75 22.68 -7.56 -8.13
C GLU A 75 23.31 -8.28 -6.95
N ILE A 76 22.82 -9.50 -6.70
CA ILE A 76 23.40 -10.39 -5.73
C ILE A 76 24.74 -10.79 -6.34
N SER A 77 25.83 -10.17 -5.86
CA SER A 77 27.21 -10.55 -6.15
C SER A 77 27.54 -11.88 -5.50
#